data_AF-A0A9R0EN32-F1
#
_entry.id   AF-A0A9R0EN32-F1
#
_cell.length_a   1.000
_cell.length_b   1.000
_cell.length_c   1.000
_cell.angle_alpha   90.00
_cell.angle_beta   90.00
_cell.angle_gamma   90.00
#
_symmetry.space_group_name_H-M   'P 1'
#
loop_
_entity.id
_entity.type
_entity.pdbx_description
1 polymer ?
#
loop_
_entity_poly.entity_id
_entity_poly.type
_entity_poly.pdbx_seq_one_letter_code
_entity_poly.pdbx_strand_id
1 'polypeptide(L)'
;MEDNVTAEPNTFKFPSAIRLDSPPTPDAISVCRCLISGGDSPKEIEVPWRKQKIFSAVSRTENYLRERRIPELIRFLMAKVLASNSDNPVAYVKELLDECMIFRAGIGYAPVLFEQRHLEAVVKSFDPSGRGWVTTGQVRRAYYTLGLPPPEPIPERIATAELLEDLKETQERELLELLSAGIDKQEYQNI
;
A
#
# COMPACT_ATOMS: atom_id res chain seq x y z
N MET A 1 -39.00 -38.36 -68.04
CA MET A 1 -39.81 -37.47 -67.19
C MET A 1 -38.99 -37.21 -65.93
N GLU A 2 -37.85 -36.50 -65.98
CA GLU A 2 -37.62 -35.18 -66.61
C GLU A 2 -38.76 -34.23 -66.26
N ASP A 3 -38.50 -33.34 -65.30
CA ASP A 3 -38.54 -31.87 -65.42
C ASP A 3 -38.40 -31.29 -64.01
N ASN A 4 -37.21 -30.79 -63.63
CA ASN A 4 -36.71 -29.44 -63.90
C ASN A 4 -37.53 -28.37 -63.16
N VAL A 5 -37.17 -28.11 -61.89
CA VAL A 5 -37.64 -26.93 -61.16
C VAL A 5 -36.48 -25.94 -61.09
N THR A 6 -36.66 -24.93 -61.92
CA THR A 6 -35.83 -23.75 -62.17
C THR A 6 -35.53 -23.01 -60.87
N ALA A 7 -34.25 -22.80 -60.60
CA ALA A 7 -33.78 -21.91 -59.55
C ALA A 7 -33.97 -20.45 -59.98
N GLU A 8 -34.79 -19.69 -59.26
CA GLU A 8 -34.85 -18.23 -59.41
C GLU A 8 -33.73 -17.55 -58.59
N PRO A 9 -32.97 -16.62 -59.18
CA PRO A 9 -31.89 -15.92 -58.50
C PRO A 9 -32.44 -14.87 -57.55
N ASN A 10 -32.30 -15.13 -56.25
CA ASN A 10 -32.66 -14.20 -55.20
C ASN A 10 -31.72 -12.99 -55.25
N THR A 11 -32.20 -11.91 -55.86
CA THR A 11 -31.44 -10.68 -56.07
C THR A 11 -31.32 -9.95 -54.73
N PHE A 12 -30.26 -10.24 -53.98
CA PHE A 12 -29.90 -9.48 -52.79
C PHE A 12 -29.57 -8.04 -53.19
N LYS A 13 -30.48 -7.11 -52.84
CA LYS A 13 -30.21 -5.68 -52.89
C LYS A 13 -29.14 -5.34 -51.86
N PHE A 14 -27.96 -4.94 -52.33
CA PHE A 14 -26.93 -4.38 -51.47
C PHE A 14 -27.42 -3.08 -50.82
N PRO A 15 -27.29 -2.92 -49.49
CA PRO A 15 -27.49 -1.63 -48.86
C PRO A 15 -26.46 -0.63 -49.38
N SER A 16 -26.89 0.61 -49.55
CA SER A 16 -26.11 1.73 -50.06
C SER A 16 -24.79 1.93 -49.30
N ALA A 17 -23.80 2.47 -50.00
CA ALA A 17 -22.45 2.72 -49.51
C ALA A 17 -22.43 3.34 -48.11
N ILE A 18 -21.72 2.67 -47.20
CA ILE A 18 -21.34 3.20 -45.89
C ILE A 18 -20.57 4.50 -46.15
N ARG A 19 -21.08 5.62 -45.65
CA ARG A 19 -20.31 6.86 -45.57
C ARG A 19 -19.13 6.58 -44.64
N LEU A 20 -17.93 6.58 -45.21
CA LEU A 20 -16.70 6.58 -44.44
C LEU A 20 -16.62 7.95 -43.77
N ASP A 21 -17.03 8.03 -42.50
CA ASP A 21 -16.76 9.22 -41.70
C ASP A 21 -15.24 9.45 -41.70
N SER A 22 -14.84 10.69 -42.02
CA SER A 22 -13.45 11.12 -42.00
C SER A 22 -12.79 10.73 -40.65
N PRO A 23 -11.51 10.33 -40.64
CA PRO A 23 -10.83 10.00 -39.40
C PRO A 23 -10.91 11.17 -38.42
N PRO A 24 -11.16 10.91 -37.12
CA PRO A 24 -11.12 11.96 -36.12
C PRO A 24 -9.74 12.60 -36.18
N THR A 25 -9.69 13.91 -36.40
CA THR A 25 -8.46 14.67 -36.22
C THR A 25 -7.91 14.34 -34.84
N PRO A 26 -6.64 13.94 -34.70
CA PRO A 26 -6.11 13.56 -33.40
C PRO A 26 -6.30 14.74 -32.44
N ASP A 27 -7.03 14.49 -31.36
CA ASP A 27 -7.24 15.46 -30.28
C ASP A 27 -5.87 16.02 -29.89
N ALA A 28 -5.76 17.35 -29.89
CA ALA A 28 -4.51 18.02 -29.62
C ALA A 28 -3.98 17.56 -28.25
N ILE A 29 -2.89 16.80 -28.24
CA ILE A 29 -2.23 16.37 -27.01
C ILE A 29 -1.77 17.65 -26.30
N SER A 30 -2.36 17.94 -25.14
CA SER A 30 -1.94 19.09 -24.34
C SER A 30 -0.60 18.78 -23.68
N VAL A 31 0.49 19.08 -24.37
CA VAL A 31 1.84 18.91 -23.83
C VAL A 31 2.17 20.12 -22.95
N CYS A 32 2.78 19.89 -21.79
CA CYS A 32 3.25 20.97 -20.93
C CYS A 32 4.24 21.86 -21.69
N ARG A 33 4.12 23.19 -21.57
CA ARG A 33 4.95 24.17 -22.32
C ARG A 33 6.46 23.94 -22.14
N CYS A 34 6.86 23.36 -21.01
CA CYS A 34 8.23 22.98 -20.68
C CYS A 34 8.84 21.95 -21.66
N LEU A 35 8.02 21.13 -22.31
CA LEU A 35 8.44 20.10 -23.28
C LEU A 35 8.51 20.62 -24.72
N ILE A 36 7.88 21.76 -25.00
CA ILE A 36 7.80 22.35 -26.35
C ILE A 36 8.94 23.36 -26.57
N SER A 37 9.42 24.01 -25.50
CA SER A 37 10.55 24.93 -25.56
C SER A 37 11.88 24.19 -25.46
N GLY A 38 12.39 23.73 -26.60
CA GLY A 38 13.82 23.43 -26.72
C GLY A 38 14.63 24.71 -26.48
N GLY A 39 15.30 24.83 -25.34
CA GLY A 39 16.34 25.83 -25.12
C GLY A 39 15.98 27.10 -24.34
N ASP A 40 14.97 27.09 -23.46
CA ASP A 40 14.90 28.12 -22.41
C ASP A 40 15.70 27.62 -21.20
N SER A 41 16.87 28.23 -20.95
CA SER A 41 17.57 28.19 -19.66
C SER A 41 16.56 28.32 -18.50
N PRO A 42 16.75 27.66 -17.34
CA PRO A 42 15.84 27.78 -16.21
C PRO A 42 15.56 29.26 -15.92
N LYS A 43 14.38 29.75 -16.32
CA LYS A 43 13.95 31.08 -15.93
C LYS A 43 13.77 30.98 -14.42
N GLU A 44 14.61 31.70 -13.69
CA GLU A 44 14.48 31.85 -12.26
C GLU A 44 13.14 32.56 -12.02
N ILE A 45 12.08 31.76 -11.79
CA ILE A 45 10.78 32.28 -11.46
C ILE A 45 10.91 32.74 -10.02
N GLU A 46 11.05 34.05 -9.80
CA GLU A 46 10.94 34.64 -8.48
C GLU A 46 9.58 34.28 -7.89
N VAL A 47 9.56 33.25 -7.06
CA VAL A 47 8.37 32.82 -6.35
C VAL A 47 8.00 33.95 -5.39
N PRO A 48 6.82 34.59 -5.51
CA PRO A 48 6.43 35.66 -4.59
C PRO A 48 6.56 35.20 -3.14
N TRP A 49 7.05 36.06 -2.25
CA TRP A 49 7.35 35.72 -0.85
C TRP A 49 6.23 34.97 -0.12
N ARG A 50 4.96 35.24 -0.49
CA ARG A 50 3.79 34.50 0.05
C ARG A 50 3.81 33.03 -0.34
N LYS A 51 4.10 32.72 -1.61
CA LYS A 51 4.21 31.34 -2.10
C LYS A 51 5.43 30.63 -1.48
N GLN A 52 6.56 31.31 -1.29
CA GLN A 52 7.72 30.74 -0.57
C GLN A 52 7.40 30.41 0.89
N LYS A 53 6.67 31.28 1.60
CA LYS A 53 6.21 31.00 2.97
C LYS A 53 5.23 29.82 3.03
N ILE A 54 4.32 29.71 2.07
CA ILE A 54 3.39 28.57 1.99
C ILE A 54 4.16 27.28 1.72
N PHE A 55 5.04 27.24 0.73
CA PHE A 55 5.82 26.04 0.40
C PHE A 55 6.75 25.62 1.55
N SER A 56 7.37 26.56 2.25
CA SER A 56 8.19 26.23 3.43
C SER A 56 7.35 25.71 4.60
N ALA A 57 6.14 26.23 4.82
CA ALA A 57 5.22 25.70 5.84
C ALA A 57 4.73 24.28 5.48
N VAL A 58 4.38 24.04 4.20
CA VAL A 58 3.97 22.72 3.71
C VAL A 58 5.12 21.72 3.88
N SER A 59 6.32 22.06 3.43
CA SER A 59 7.49 21.18 3.56
C SER A 59 7.82 20.85 5.02
N ARG A 60 7.76 21.83 5.93
CA ARG A 60 7.95 21.58 7.37
C ARG A 60 6.89 20.64 7.94
N THR A 61 5.64 20.81 7.52
CA THR A 61 4.52 19.97 7.96
C THR A 61 4.68 18.53 7.45
N GLU A 62 5.01 18.37 6.17
CA GLU A 62 5.27 17.07 5.56
C GLU A 62 6.44 16.35 6.23
N ASN A 63 7.53 17.05 6.53
CA ASN A 63 8.67 16.48 7.25
C ASN A 63 8.27 16.04 8.66
N TYR A 64 7.55 16.90 9.40
CA TYR A 64 7.08 16.55 10.75
C TYR A 64 6.20 15.29 10.75
N LEU A 65 5.25 15.20 9.81
CA LEU A 65 4.37 14.04 9.66
C LEU A 65 5.15 12.77 9.29
N ARG A 66 6.13 12.88 8.39
CA ARG A 66 6.93 11.77 7.89
C ARG A 66 7.92 11.25 8.94
N GLU A 67 8.69 12.14 9.56
CA GLU A 67 9.72 11.80 10.56
C GLU A 67 9.13 11.11 11.79
N ARG A 68 7.92 11.52 12.20
CA ARG A 68 7.20 10.94 13.33
C ARG A 68 6.25 9.81 12.94
N ARG A 69 6.22 9.40 11.67
CA ARG A 69 5.34 8.36 11.13
C ARG A 69 3.88 8.52 11.60
N ILE A 70 3.40 9.77 11.67
CA ILE A 70 2.06 10.09 12.22
C ILE A 70 0.94 9.41 11.42
N PRO A 71 0.95 9.42 10.07
CA PRO A 71 -0.07 8.71 9.30
C PRO A 71 -0.12 7.21 9.62
N GLU A 72 1.03 6.57 9.83
CA GLU A 72 1.14 5.15 10.17
C GLU A 72 0.57 4.88 11.57
N LEU A 73 0.89 5.73 12.55
CA LEU A 73 0.37 5.64 13.91
C LEU A 73 -1.16 5.75 13.92
N ILE A 74 -1.72 6.72 13.20
CA ILE A 74 -3.17 6.91 13.11
C ILE A 74 -3.83 5.69 12.44
N ARG A 75 -3.24 5.12 11.38
CA ARG A 75 -3.75 3.89 10.75
C ARG A 75 -3.73 2.71 11.72
N PHE A 76 -2.66 2.55 12.50
CA PHE A 76 -2.56 1.50 13.53
C PHE A 76 -3.67 1.64 14.58
N LEU A 77 -3.84 2.85 15.16
CA LEU A 77 -4.87 3.11 16.17
C LEU A 77 -6.27 2.84 15.61
N MET A 78 -6.56 3.32 14.40
CA MET A 78 -7.85 3.07 13.74
C MET A 78 -8.10 1.58 13.53
N ALA A 79 -7.09 0.84 13.04
CA ALA A 79 -7.23 -0.61 12.83
C ALA A 79 -7.52 -1.34 14.14
N LYS A 80 -6.84 -0.99 15.24
CA LYS A 80 -7.09 -1.58 16.56
C LYS A 80 -8.49 -1.24 17.10
N VAL A 81 -8.96 -0.01 16.91
CA VAL A 81 -10.32 0.39 17.31
C VAL A 81 -11.35 -0.42 16.54
N LEU A 82 -11.22 -0.51 15.21
CA LEU A 82 -12.13 -1.27 14.35
C LEU A 82 -12.14 -2.76 14.71
N ALA A 83 -10.98 -3.35 14.99
CA ALA A 83 -10.86 -4.74 15.37
C ALA A 83 -11.46 -5.04 16.76
N SER A 84 -11.38 -4.09 17.69
CA SER A 84 -11.95 -4.25 19.04
C SER A 84 -13.48 -4.19 19.07
N ASN A 85 -14.09 -3.53 18.09
CA ASN A 85 -15.51 -3.18 18.10
C ASN A 85 -15.97 -2.56 19.43
N SER A 86 -15.13 -1.69 20.01
CA SER A 86 -15.37 -1.09 21.33
C SER A 86 -16.56 -0.12 21.31
N ASP A 87 -17.46 -0.26 22.29
CA ASP A 87 -18.57 0.68 22.54
C ASP A 87 -18.09 2.06 23.02
N ASN A 88 -16.85 2.13 23.53
CA ASN A 88 -16.20 3.37 23.94
C ASN A 88 -14.80 3.48 23.30
N PRO A 89 -14.72 3.93 22.03
CA PRO A 89 -13.47 3.97 21.30
C PRO A 89 -12.45 4.94 21.91
N VAL A 90 -12.89 5.99 22.61
CA VAL A 90 -11.99 6.96 23.25
C VAL A 90 -11.26 6.32 24.43
N ALA A 91 -11.99 5.61 25.31
CA ALA A 91 -11.37 4.89 26.43
C ALA A 91 -10.41 3.80 25.94
N TYR A 92 -10.81 3.05 24.91
CA TYR A 92 -9.96 2.03 24.30
C TYR A 92 -8.67 2.61 23.72
N VAL A 93 -8.74 3.72 22.99
CA VAL A 93 -7.53 4.37 22.44
C VAL A 93 -6.59 4.83 23.56
N LYS A 94 -7.13 5.35 24.67
CA LYS A 94 -6.32 5.73 25.82
C LYS A 94 -5.55 4.51 26.37
N GLU A 95 -6.25 3.40 26.62
CA GLU A 95 -5.64 2.17 27.14
C GLU A 95 -4.61 1.59 26.15
N LEU A 96 -4.93 1.57 24.86
CA LEU A 96 -4.01 1.13 23.81
C LEU A 96 -2.73 1.97 23.77
N LEU A 97 -2.84 3.29 23.94
CA LEU A 97 -1.67 4.17 24.01
C LEU A 97 -0.84 3.88 25.26
N ASP A 98 -1.49 3.64 26.42
CA ASP A 98 -0.80 3.25 27.65
C ASP A 98 -0.03 1.92 27.45
N GLU A 99 -0.64 0.91 26.81
CA GLU A 99 0.00 -0.35 26.45
C GLU A 99 1.19 -0.15 25.49
N CYS A 100 1.03 0.67 24.46
CA CYS A 100 2.11 1.01 23.54
C CYS A 100 3.30 1.65 24.28
N MET A 101 3.05 2.53 25.25
CA MET A 101 4.09 3.19 26.03
C MET A 101 4.82 2.19 26.94
N ILE A 102 4.09 1.27 27.57
CA ILE A 102 4.65 0.18 28.37
C ILE A 102 5.54 -0.72 27.50
N PHE A 103 5.03 -1.17 26.34
CA PHE A 103 5.77 -1.99 25.38
C PHE A 103 7.04 -1.30 24.90
N ARG A 104 6.96 -0.02 24.52
CA ARG A 104 8.12 0.77 24.07
C ARG A 104 9.20 0.89 25.15
N ALA A 105 8.82 0.90 26.43
CA ALA A 105 9.77 0.91 27.55
C ALA A 105 10.45 -0.47 27.77
N GLY A 106 10.17 -1.47 26.93
CA GLY A 106 10.67 -2.84 27.08
C GLY A 106 9.93 -3.64 28.15
N ILE A 107 8.75 -3.18 28.57
CA ILE A 107 7.92 -3.81 29.60
C ILE A 107 6.65 -4.33 28.93
N GLY A 108 6.16 -5.51 29.33
CA GLY A 108 4.89 -6.04 28.84
C GLY A 108 4.94 -6.54 27.38
N TYR A 109 3.75 -6.72 26.80
CA TYR A 109 3.58 -7.32 25.48
C TYR A 109 3.27 -6.27 24.41
N ALA A 110 3.67 -6.54 23.17
CA ALA A 110 3.34 -5.71 22.03
C ALA A 110 1.82 -5.70 21.78
N PRO A 111 1.14 -4.54 21.71
CA PRO A 111 -0.25 -4.47 21.29
C PRO A 111 -0.38 -4.65 19.76
N VAL A 112 -0.14 -5.88 19.30
CA VAL A 112 -0.07 -6.26 17.89
C VAL A 112 -1.39 -6.07 17.13
N LEU A 113 -1.30 -5.86 15.80
CA LEU A 113 -2.46 -5.84 14.91
C LEU A 113 -2.99 -7.25 14.65
N PHE A 114 -2.09 -8.20 14.45
CA PHE A 114 -2.44 -9.57 14.10
C PHE A 114 -2.17 -10.48 15.29
N GLU A 115 -3.24 -10.90 15.96
CA GLU A 115 -3.19 -12.00 16.93
C GLU A 115 -2.66 -13.30 16.29
N GLN A 116 -2.18 -14.21 17.14
CA GLN A 116 -1.65 -15.52 16.77
C GLN A 116 -2.53 -16.26 15.75
N ARG A 117 -3.85 -16.33 16.00
CA ARG A 117 -4.82 -16.99 15.11
C ARG A 117 -4.84 -16.40 13.69
N HIS A 118 -4.59 -15.11 13.54
CA HIS A 118 -4.55 -14.44 12.25
C HIS A 118 -3.27 -14.79 11.49
N LEU A 119 -2.13 -14.82 12.18
CA LEU A 119 -0.85 -15.23 11.59
C LEU A 119 -0.89 -16.70 11.16
N GLU A 120 -1.43 -17.58 12.00
CA GLU A 120 -1.62 -19.00 11.69
C GLU A 120 -2.51 -19.20 10.46
N ALA A 121 -3.60 -18.44 10.35
CA ALA A 121 -4.48 -18.48 9.18
C ALA A 121 -3.76 -18.04 7.90
N VAL A 122 -2.94 -16.99 7.97
CA VAL A 122 -2.11 -16.54 6.84
C VAL A 122 -1.11 -17.61 6.44
N VAL A 123 -0.33 -18.15 7.38
CA VAL A 123 0.65 -19.21 7.08
C VAL A 123 -0.03 -20.43 6.46
N LYS A 124 -1.16 -20.87 7.04
CA LYS A 124 -1.95 -21.99 6.52
C LYS A 124 -2.48 -21.74 5.10
N SER A 125 -2.81 -20.49 4.75
CA SER A 125 -3.26 -20.15 3.39
C SER A 125 -2.16 -20.33 2.33
N PHE A 126 -0.89 -20.26 2.73
CA PHE A 126 0.26 -20.49 1.85
C PHE A 126 0.77 -21.95 1.87
N ASP A 127 0.32 -22.77 2.81
CA ASP A 127 0.51 -24.23 2.81
C ASP A 127 -0.81 -24.99 3.05
N PRO A 128 -1.77 -24.91 2.10
CA PRO A 128 -3.07 -25.56 2.26
C PRO A 128 -2.98 -27.09 2.32
N SER A 129 -1.89 -27.66 1.78
CA SER A 129 -1.60 -29.08 1.77
C SER A 129 -0.97 -29.61 3.05
N GLY A 130 -0.54 -28.74 3.98
CA GLY A 130 0.15 -29.14 5.20
C GLY A 130 1.50 -29.81 4.96
N ARG A 131 2.26 -29.35 3.95
CA ARG A 131 3.63 -29.83 3.66
C ARG A 131 4.64 -29.46 4.75
N GLY A 132 4.34 -28.44 5.56
CA GLY A 132 5.18 -27.94 6.63
C GLY A 132 6.20 -26.88 6.19
N TRP A 133 6.23 -26.49 4.91
CA TRP A 133 7.15 -25.47 4.38
C TRP A 133 6.54 -24.66 3.23
N VAL A 134 7.11 -23.48 2.99
CA VAL A 134 6.71 -22.53 1.94
C VAL A 134 7.91 -22.06 1.11
N THR A 135 7.68 -21.67 -0.14
CA THR A 135 8.73 -21.12 -1.04
C THR A 135 8.97 -19.63 -0.80
N THR A 136 10.11 -19.10 -1.28
CA THR A 136 10.39 -17.65 -1.30
C THR A 136 9.22 -16.79 -1.77
N GLY A 137 8.58 -17.19 -2.88
CA GLY A 137 7.47 -16.44 -3.46
C GLY A 137 6.20 -16.48 -2.61
N GLN A 138 6.04 -17.50 -1.77
CA GLN A 138 4.94 -17.61 -0.81
C GLN A 138 5.24 -16.81 0.47
N VAL A 139 6.49 -16.89 0.97
CA VAL A 139 6.96 -16.08 2.10
C VAL A 139 6.76 -14.60 1.81
N ARG A 140 7.29 -14.10 0.68
CA ARG A 140 7.13 -12.68 0.27
C ARG A 140 5.66 -12.24 0.23
N ARG A 141 4.77 -13.11 -0.28
CA ARG A 141 3.34 -12.84 -0.33
C ARG A 141 2.70 -12.82 1.06
N ALA A 142 3.10 -13.70 1.98
CA ALA A 142 2.60 -13.69 3.35
C ALA A 142 2.90 -12.37 4.07
N TYR A 143 4.13 -11.87 3.94
CA TYR A 143 4.51 -10.54 4.46
C TYR A 143 3.64 -9.42 3.86
N TYR A 144 3.51 -9.38 2.53
CA TYR A 144 2.69 -8.35 1.88
C TYR A 144 1.20 -8.45 2.20
N THR A 145 0.65 -9.65 2.41
CA THR A 145 -0.73 -9.84 2.86
C THR A 145 -0.97 -9.17 4.20
N LEU A 146 0.02 -9.17 5.09
CA LEU A 146 -0.04 -8.53 6.40
C LEU A 146 0.43 -7.06 6.37
N GLY A 147 0.85 -6.55 5.22
CA GLY A 147 1.44 -5.21 5.12
C GLY A 147 2.80 -5.08 5.82
N LEU A 148 3.49 -6.20 6.05
CA LEU A 148 4.80 -6.25 6.70
C LEU A 148 5.93 -6.26 5.64
N PRO A 149 7.11 -5.70 5.96
CA PRO A 149 8.26 -5.81 5.08
C PRO A 149 8.87 -7.23 5.15
N PRO A 150 9.08 -7.90 4.01
CA PRO A 150 9.76 -9.18 4.00
C PRO A 150 11.25 -9.02 4.32
N PRO A 151 11.89 -10.03 4.95
CA PRO A 151 13.34 -10.04 5.12
C PRO A 151 14.03 -10.13 3.75
N GLU A 152 15.26 -9.64 3.65
CA GLU A 152 16.11 -9.83 2.47
C GLU A 152 17.52 -10.24 2.95
N PRO A 153 18.10 -11.35 2.47
CA PRO A 153 17.54 -12.28 1.48
C PRO A 153 16.51 -13.26 2.07
N ILE A 154 15.54 -13.69 1.25
CA ILE A 154 14.58 -14.75 1.62
C ILE A 154 15.11 -16.12 1.17
N PRO A 155 15.23 -17.11 2.07
CA PRO A 155 15.56 -18.50 1.71
C PRO A 155 14.65 -19.10 0.63
N GLU A 156 15.15 -20.07 -0.13
CA GLU A 156 14.35 -20.78 -1.15
C GLU A 156 13.13 -21.49 -0.54
N ARG A 157 13.31 -22.04 0.65
CA ARG A 157 12.30 -22.73 1.46
C ARG A 157 12.44 -22.37 2.93
N ILE A 158 11.31 -22.14 3.60
CA ILE A 158 11.22 -21.87 5.04
C ILE A 158 10.17 -22.79 5.66
N ALA A 159 10.42 -23.29 6.87
CA ALA A 159 9.42 -24.05 7.60
C ALA A 159 8.22 -23.16 7.99
N THR A 160 7.00 -23.70 7.96
CA THR A 160 5.80 -22.93 8.34
C THR A 160 5.84 -22.42 9.78
N ALA A 161 6.45 -23.17 10.69
CA ALA A 161 6.66 -22.76 12.07
C ALA A 161 7.67 -21.61 12.19
N GLU A 162 8.73 -21.63 11.38
CA GLU A 162 9.73 -20.56 11.32
C GLU A 162 9.11 -19.28 10.74
N LEU A 163 8.38 -19.38 9.62
CA LEU A 163 7.65 -18.24 9.06
C LEU A 163 6.68 -17.61 10.06
N LEU A 164 5.98 -18.44 10.85
CA LEU A 164 5.03 -17.95 11.84
C LEU A 164 5.72 -17.08 12.91
N GLU A 165 6.88 -17.52 13.40
CA GLU A 165 7.66 -16.73 14.35
C GLU A 165 8.25 -15.48 13.68
N ASP A 166 8.78 -15.59 12.47
CA ASP A 166 9.34 -14.45 11.74
C ASP A 166 8.29 -13.33 11.49
N LEU A 167 7.04 -13.71 11.19
CA LEU A 167 5.93 -12.77 11.03
C LEU A 167 5.59 -12.08 12.35
N LYS A 168 5.59 -12.84 13.46
CA LYS A 168 5.33 -12.32 14.80
C LYS A 168 6.42 -11.34 15.21
N GLU A 169 7.69 -11.72 15.12
CA GLU A 169 8.81 -10.84 15.44
C GLU A 169 8.84 -9.59 14.55
N THR A 170 8.49 -9.74 13.27
CA THR A 170 8.45 -8.60 12.35
C THR A 170 7.39 -7.58 12.71
N GLN A 171 6.15 -7.98 13.05
CA GLN A 171 5.15 -7.00 13.45
C GLN A 171 5.50 -6.31 14.78
N GLU A 172 6.13 -7.00 15.71
CA GLU A 172 6.56 -6.41 16.99
C GLU A 172 7.67 -5.38 16.77
N ARG A 173 8.64 -5.71 15.91
CA ARG A 173 9.70 -4.78 15.48
C ARG A 173 9.13 -3.55 14.77
N GLU A 174 8.24 -3.75 13.80
CA GLU A 174 7.60 -2.65 13.07
C GLU A 174 6.81 -1.72 14.00
N LEU A 175 6.10 -2.29 14.98
CA LEU A 175 5.39 -1.51 15.99
C LEU A 175 6.37 -0.72 16.87
N LEU A 176 7.47 -1.34 17.33
CA LEU A 176 8.47 -0.63 18.13
C LEU A 176 9.11 0.53 17.35
N GLU A 177 9.45 0.32 16.08
CA GLU A 177 9.98 1.37 15.20
C GLU A 177 8.97 2.49 14.98
N LEU A 178 7.68 2.16 14.85
CA LEU A 178 6.61 3.14 14.74
C LEU A 178 6.49 3.98 16.01
N LEU A 179 6.50 3.35 17.19
CA LEU A 179 6.36 4.02 18.48
C LEU A 179 7.61 4.83 18.88
N SER A 180 8.75 4.53 18.25
CA SER A 180 10.02 5.21 18.47
C SER A 180 10.31 6.30 17.42
N ALA A 181 9.42 6.48 16.44
CA ALA A 181 9.62 7.41 15.33
C ALA A 181 9.72 8.86 15.82
N GLY A 182 10.78 9.56 15.38
CA GLY A 182 11.01 10.97 15.71
C GLY A 182 11.50 11.23 17.14
N ILE A 183 11.90 10.19 17.89
CA ILE A 183 12.65 10.33 19.15
C ILE A 183 14.13 10.46 18.82
N ASP A 184 14.76 11.56 19.22
CA ASP A 184 16.21 11.73 19.09
C ASP A 184 16.93 10.78 20.04
N LYS A 185 18.01 10.13 19.57
CA LYS A 185 18.86 9.22 20.37
C LYS A 185 19.42 9.85 21.66
N GLN A 186 19.31 11.17 21.83
CA GLN A 186 19.78 11.90 23.00
C GLN A 186 18.83 11.82 24.22
N GLU A 187 17.54 11.49 24.04
CA GLU A 187 16.61 11.34 25.18
C GLU A 187 16.86 10.06 26.00
N TYR A 188 17.62 9.09 25.47
CA TYR A 188 18.03 7.88 26.21
C TYR A 188 19.14 8.11 27.24
N GLN A 189 19.83 9.26 27.24
CA GLN A 189 20.91 9.52 28.21
C GLN A 189 20.43 10.19 29.52
N ASN A 190 19.14 10.49 29.65
CA ASN A 190 18.57 11.13 30.84
C ASN A 190 17.52 10.27 31.56
N ILE A 191 17.50 8.96 31.30
CA ILE A 191 16.72 7.96 32.05
C ILE A 191 17.70 7.01 32.73
#